data_AF-H6NL96-F1
#
_entry.id   AF-H6NL96-F1
#
_cell.length_a   1.000
_cell.length_b   1.000
_cell.length_c   1.000
_cell.angle_alpha   90.00
_cell.angle_beta   90.00
_cell.angle_gamma   90.00
#
_symmetry.space_group_name_H-M   'P 1'
#
loop_
_entity.id
_entity.type
_entity.pdbx_description
1 polymer ?
#
loop_
_entity_poly.entity_id
_entity_poly.type
_entity_poly.pdbx_seq_one_letter_code
_entity_poly.pdbx_strand_id
1 'polypeptide(L)' 'MLEHLESNYDCAAAGEDLHALLSELAELRGRGPDVDALASERINRLENQISFIKNKCDIKP' A
#
# COMPACT_ATOMS: atom_id res chain seq x y z
N MET A 1 2.63 -8.21 0.48
CA MET A 1 2.75 -7.42 -0.77
C MET A 1 1.90 -8.09 -1.83
N LEU A 2 0.97 -7.36 -2.42
CA LEU A 2 0.21 -7.84 -3.57
C LEU A 2 1.15 -7.81 -4.78
N GLU A 3 1.76 -8.94 -5.07
CA GLU A 3 2.57 -9.14 -6.27
C GLU A 3 1.62 -9.04 -7.48
N HIS A 4 1.77 -7.98 -8.27
CA HIS A 4 0.95 -7.66 -9.46
C HIS A 4 -0.53 -7.36 -9.16
N LEU A 5 -0.83 -6.10 -8.83
CA LEU A 5 -2.18 -5.57 -9.02
C LEU A 5 -2.47 -5.45 -10.52
N GLU A 6 -2.85 -6.58 -11.12
CA GLU A 6 -3.41 -6.60 -12.45
C GLU A 6 -4.74 -5.83 -12.46
N SER A 7 -5.17 -5.37 -13.64
CA SER A 7 -6.47 -4.71 -13.86
C SER A 7 -7.68 -5.54 -13.41
N ASN A 8 -7.49 -6.78 -12.91
CA ASN A 8 -8.50 -7.68 -12.36
C ASN A 8 -8.63 -7.69 -10.82
N TYR A 9 -7.87 -6.87 -10.09
CA TYR A 9 -8.07 -6.69 -8.63
C TYR A 9 -9.55 -6.54 -8.22
N ASP A 10 -9.99 -7.30 -7.20
CA ASP A 10 -11.36 -7.33 -6.70
C ASP A 10 -11.57 -6.30 -5.59
N CYS A 11 -12.42 -5.31 -5.84
CA CYS A 11 -12.72 -4.24 -4.89
C CYS A 11 -13.50 -4.70 -3.65
N ALA A 12 -14.07 -5.91 -3.63
CA ALA A 12 -14.71 -6.46 -2.44
C ALA A 12 -13.72 -6.64 -1.28
N ALA A 13 -12.44 -6.90 -1.57
CA ALA A 13 -11.37 -7.03 -0.58
C ALA A 13 -10.67 -5.71 -0.21
N ALA A 14 -11.03 -4.60 -0.87
CA ALA A 14 -10.30 -3.33 -0.77
C ALA A 14 -10.23 -2.76 0.66
N GLY A 15 -11.25 -2.98 1.48
CA GLY A 15 -11.24 -2.52 2.88
C GLY A 15 -10.17 -3.21 3.72
N GLU A 16 -10.09 -4.54 3.64
CA GLU A 16 -9.12 -5.34 4.39
C GLU A 16 -7.69 -5.11 3.86
N ASP A 17 -7.53 -5.10 2.53
CA ASP A 17 -6.24 -4.86 1.90
C ASP A 17 -5.69 -3.47 2.22
N LEU A 18 -6.53 -2.42 2.13
CA LEU A 18 -6.11 -1.07 2.49
C LEU A 18 -5.71 -0.98 3.97
N HIS A 19 -6.43 -1.65 4.87
CA HIS A 19 -6.07 -1.65 6.29
C HIS A 19 -4.69 -2.28 6.51
N ALA A 20 -4.44 -3.44 5.92
CA ALA A 20 -3.15 -4.12 6.01
C ALA A 20 -2.00 -3.28 5.41
N LEU A 21 -2.20 -2.72 4.22
CA LEU A 21 -1.20 -1.89 3.54
C LEU A 21 -0.90 -0.60 4.31
N LEU A 22 -1.91 0.06 4.87
CA LEU A 22 -1.74 1.26 5.68
C LEU A 22 -1.02 0.96 6.99
N SER A 23 -1.29 -0.18 7.63
CA SER A 23 -0.58 -0.62 8.83
C SER A 23 0.90 -0.89 8.53
N GLU A 24 1.21 -1.62 7.46
CA GLU A 24 2.60 -1.89 7.06
C GLU A 24 3.35 -0.59 6.73
N LEU A 25 2.67 0.35 6.05
CA LEU A 25 3.24 1.67 5.74
C LEU A 25 3.52 2.49 7.01
N ALA A 26 2.61 2.48 7.98
CA ALA A 26 2.77 3.18 9.25
C ALA A 26 3.93 2.60 10.06
N GLU A 27 4.06 1.27 10.12
CA GLU A 27 5.18 0.60 10.78
C GLU A 27 6.53 0.95 10.16
N LEU A 28 6.62 0.98 8.82
CA LEU A 28 7.86 1.32 8.13
C LEU A 28 8.23 2.79 8.31
N ARG A 29 7.26 3.70 8.27
CA ARG A 29 7.49 5.13 8.53
C ARG A 29 7.79 5.43 10.00
N GLY A 30 7.26 4.64 10.93
CA GLY A 30 7.49 4.77 12.36
C GLY A 30 8.92 4.43 12.81
N ARG A 31 9.72 3.80 11.95
CA ARG A 31 11.13 3.43 12.24
C ARG A 31 12.10 4.63 12.24
N GLY A 32 11.63 5.83 11.93
CA GLY A 32 12.42 7.07 11.99
C GLY A 32 13.26 7.31 10.73
N PRO A 33 14.05 8.40 10.67
CA PRO A 33 14.71 8.89 9.46
C PRO A 33 15.83 7.97 8.90
N ASP A 34 16.25 6.93 9.64
CA ASP A 34 17.20 5.92 9.18
C ASP A 34 16.52 4.81 8.35
N VAL A 35 15.55 5.18 7.53
CA VAL A 35 14.93 4.25 6.58
C VAL A 35 15.98 3.92 5.51
N ASP A 36 16.62 2.76 5.65
CA ASP A 36 17.52 2.20 4.64
C ASP A 36 16.89 2.24 3.23
N ALA A 37 17.70 2.32 2.18
CA ALA A 37 17.21 2.37 0.79
C ALA A 37 16.21 1.24 0.44
N LEU A 38 16.40 0.05 1.02
CA LEU A 38 15.48 -1.08 0.91
C LEU A 38 14.11 -0.82 1.56
N ALA A 39 14.10 -0.13 2.70
CA ALA A 39 12.87 0.26 3.38
C ALA A 39 12.17 1.41 2.64
N SER A 40 12.92 2.35 2.02
CA SER A 40 12.33 3.39 1.15
C SER A 40 11.66 2.79 -0.09
N GLU A 41 12.29 1.82 -0.75
CA GLU A 41 11.69 1.13 -1.89
C GLU A 41 10.40 0.41 -1.48
N ARG A 42 10.38 -0.20 -0.29
CA ARG A 42 9.19 -0.87 0.23
C ARG A 42 8.05 0.10 0.55
N ILE A 43 8.37 1.25 1.15
CA ILE A 43 7.40 2.35 1.36
C ILE A 43 6.79 2.79 0.03
N ASN A 44 7.62 3.08 -0.98
CA ASN A 44 7.15 3.49 -2.31
C ASN A 44 6.22 2.44 -2.94
N ARG A 45 6.57 1.15 -2.80
CA ARG A 45 5.71 0.05 -3.29
C ARG A 45 4.37 0.01 -2.59
N LEU A 46 4.31 0.23 -1.28
CA LEU A 46 3.06 0.24 -0.53
C LEU A 46 2.19 1.44 -0.91
N GLU A 47 2.78 2.63 -1.06
CA GLU A 47 2.07 3.84 -1.48
C GLU A 47 1.44 3.70 -2.87
N ASN A 48 2.17 3.08 -3.81
CA ASN A 48 1.66 2.78 -5.14
C ASN A 48 0.49 1.79 -5.09
N GLN A 49 0.56 0.74 -4.27
CA GLN A 49 -0.52 -0.23 -4.10
C GLN A 49 -1.76 0.43 -3.49
N ILE A 50 -1.60 1.22 -2.43
CA ILE A 50 -2.70 1.97 -1.79
C ILE A 50 -3.36 2.90 -2.81
N SER A 51 -2.57 3.66 -3.56
CA SER A 51 -3.08 4.60 -4.57
C SER A 51 -3.82 3.87 -5.69
N PHE A 52 -3.30 2.73 -6.15
CA PHE A 52 -3.98 1.90 -7.14
C PHE A 52 -5.34 1.44 -6.63
N ILE A 53 -5.41 0.86 -5.44
CA ILE A 53 -6.67 0.32 -4.89
C ILE A 53 -7.68 1.45 -4.71
N LYS A 54 -7.25 2.60 -4.16
CA LYS A 54 -8.12 3.78 -4.02
C LYS A 54 -8.68 4.26 -5.35
N ASN A 55 -7.82 4.40 -6.36
CA ASN A 55 -8.23 4.86 -7.69
C ASN A 55 -9.13 3.85 -8.39
N LYS A 56 -8.78 2.57 -8.36
CA LYS A 56 -9.52 1.52 -9.05
C LYS A 56 -10.90 1.31 -8.45
N CYS A 57 -11.00 1.37 -7.13
CA CYS A 57 -12.25 1.09 -6.41
C CYS A 57 -13.05 2.37 -6.08
N ASP A 58 -12.66 3.53 -6.62
CA ASP A 58 -13.25 4.85 -6.37
C ASP A 58 -13.39 5.18 -4.86
N ILE A 59 -12.40 4.75 -4.07
CA ILE A 59 -12.38 4.98 -2.62
C ILE A 59 -11.75 6.36 -2.38
N LYS A 60 -12.58 7.30 -1.94
CA LYS A 60 -12.15 8.67 -1.63
C LYS A 60 -11.33 8.71 -0.33
N PRO A 61 -10.33 9.61 -0.25
CA PRO A 61 -9.45 9.76 0.92
C PRO A 61 -10.20 10.25 2.17
#